data_AF-A0A7W7SQ70-F1
#
_entry.id   AF-A0A7W7SQ70-F1
#
_cell.length_a   1.000
_cell.length_b   1.000
_cell.length_c   1.000
_cell.angle_alpha   90.00
_cell.angle_beta   90.00
_cell.angle_gamma   90.00
#
_symmetry.space_group_name_H-M   'P 1'
#
loop_
_entity.id
_entity.type
_entity.pdbx_description
1 polymer ?
#
loop_
_entity_poly.entity_id
_entity_poly.type
_entity_poly.pdbx_seq_one_letter_code
_entity_poly.pdbx_strand_id
1 'polypeptide(L)'
;MSTRSLNAFFRGIASAPSMTACWIWGGQPSWDGYGKFGKGGHRAHRRAYELAIGPIPPGMVIDHLCEVRVCVNPLHLRATTQRENVLRSVKTMPNINAAKTHCPAGHAYTAANTYRRPRGGRDCRACRRELVALRRAA
;
A
#
# COMPACT_ATOMS: atom_id res chain seq x y z
N MET A 1 -22.90 12.44 13.70
CA MET A 1 -22.24 11.33 14.44
C MET A 1 -22.35 11.61 15.94
N SER A 2 -22.59 10.63 16.80
CA SER A 2 -22.74 10.87 18.25
C SER A 2 -21.39 11.21 18.91
N THR A 3 -21.38 12.22 19.78
CA THR A 3 -20.23 12.65 20.60
C THR A 3 -19.59 11.50 21.39
N ARG A 4 -20.38 10.49 21.76
CA ARG A 4 -19.89 9.26 22.42
C ARG A 4 -18.91 8.46 21.57
N SER A 5 -19.12 8.39 20.25
CA SER A 5 -18.25 7.63 19.34
C SER A 5 -16.89 8.29 19.15
N LEU A 6 -16.87 9.63 19.11
CA LEU A 6 -15.65 10.43 19.01
C LEU A 6 -14.77 10.24 20.26
N ASN A 7 -15.35 10.44 21.45
CA ASN A 7 -14.63 10.27 22.72
C ASN A 7 -14.14 8.83 22.92
N ALA A 8 -14.91 7.83 22.48
CA ALA A 8 -14.49 6.44 22.52
C ALA A 8 -13.28 6.17 21.62
N PHE A 9 -13.20 6.81 20.45
CA PHE A 9 -12.08 6.65 19.54
C PHE A 9 -10.79 7.22 20.12
N PHE A 10 -10.81 8.48 20.59
CA PHE A 10 -9.60 9.14 21.10
C PHE A 10 -9.03 8.48 22.36
N ARG A 11 -9.87 7.84 23.20
CA ARG A 11 -9.39 6.99 24.32
C ARG A 11 -8.57 5.78 23.88
N GLY A 12 -8.69 5.35 22.62
CA GLY A 12 -7.92 4.24 22.07
C GLY A 12 -6.50 4.61 21.64
N ILE A 13 -6.12 5.89 21.71
CA ILE A 13 -4.78 6.36 21.37
C ILE A 13 -3.89 6.29 22.61
N ALA A 14 -2.83 5.48 22.55
CA ALA A 14 -1.89 5.29 23.65
C ALA A 14 -0.80 6.37 23.70
N SER A 15 -0.42 6.93 22.55
CA SER A 15 0.60 7.97 22.46
C SER A 15 0.32 8.92 21.30
N ALA A 16 0.38 10.22 21.56
CA ALA A 16 0.22 11.29 20.57
C ALA A 16 1.03 12.52 21.01
N PRO A 17 2.37 12.48 20.90
CA PRO A 17 3.24 13.47 21.54
C PRO A 17 3.20 14.85 20.86
N SER A 18 2.74 14.92 19.61
CA SER A 18 2.52 16.19 18.90
C SER A 18 1.55 15.99 17.74
N MET A 19 1.19 17.10 17.08
CA MET A 19 0.33 17.07 15.90
C MET A 19 0.97 16.40 14.68
N THR A 20 2.29 16.44 14.56
CA THR A 20 3.03 15.88 13.41
C THR A 20 3.65 14.51 13.72
N ALA A 21 3.58 14.05 14.96
CA ALA A 21 4.06 12.73 15.34
C ALA A 21 3.02 11.64 15.04
N CYS A 22 3.46 10.38 15.00
CA CYS A 22 2.51 9.27 14.92
C CYS A 22 1.63 9.21 16.17
N TRP A 23 0.33 9.05 15.97
CA TRP A 23 -0.62 8.76 17.04
C TRP A 23 -0.80 7.25 17.11
N ILE A 24 -0.21 6.61 18.12
CA ILE A 24 -0.16 5.16 18.23
C ILE A 24 -1.44 4.63 18.84
N TRP A 25 -2.12 3.75 18.11
CA TRP A 25 -3.28 3.03 18.62
C TRP A 25 -2.87 2.03 19.70
N GLY A 26 -3.53 2.09 20.87
CA GLY A 26 -3.25 1.23 22.02
C GLY A 26 -3.95 -0.13 22.01
N GLY A 27 -4.97 -0.31 21.17
CA GLY A 27 -5.68 -1.58 21.06
C GLY A 27 -4.85 -2.64 20.32
N GLN A 28 -5.02 -3.92 20.70
CA GLN A 28 -4.31 -5.04 20.06
C GLN A 28 -4.55 -5.03 18.53
N PRO A 29 -3.47 -5.00 17.73
CA PRO A 29 -3.59 -4.99 16.27
C PRO A 29 -4.13 -6.33 15.76
N SER A 30 -4.68 -6.30 14.55
CA SER A 30 -4.95 -7.50 13.77
C SER A 30 -3.67 -8.23 13.38
N TRP A 31 -3.79 -9.46 12.87
CA TRP A 31 -2.67 -10.26 12.37
C TRP A 31 -1.86 -9.55 11.27
N ASP A 32 -2.48 -8.64 10.51
CA ASP A 32 -1.85 -7.82 9.46
C ASP A 32 -1.28 -6.49 10.00
N GLY A 33 -1.29 -6.28 11.32
CA GLY A 33 -0.64 -5.19 12.03
C GLY A 33 -1.46 -3.89 12.16
N TYR A 34 -2.71 -3.86 11.69
CA TYR A 34 -3.55 -2.66 11.82
C TYR A 34 -4.34 -2.63 13.12
N GLY A 35 -4.45 -1.44 13.72
CA GLY A 35 -5.32 -1.21 14.87
C GLY A 35 -6.81 -1.44 14.56
N LYS A 36 -7.57 -1.89 15.55
CA LYS A 36 -9.01 -2.17 15.47
C LYS A 36 -9.80 -1.25 16.41
N PHE A 37 -10.97 -0.80 15.95
CA PHE A 37 -11.90 0.02 16.71
C PHE A 37 -13.34 -0.51 16.61
N GLY A 38 -14.02 -0.56 17.76
CA GLY A 38 -15.42 -0.98 17.87
C GLY A 38 -15.64 -2.50 17.80
N LYS A 39 -16.88 -2.94 18.09
CA LYS A 39 -17.25 -4.35 18.14
C LYS A 39 -17.12 -5.09 16.79
N GLY A 40 -17.22 -4.36 15.68
CA GLY A 40 -17.02 -4.90 14.32
C GLY A 40 -15.56 -5.01 13.88
N GLY A 41 -14.60 -4.61 14.71
CA GLY A 41 -13.17 -4.68 14.37
C GLY A 41 -12.78 -3.77 13.20
N HIS A 42 -13.47 -2.63 13.02
CA HIS A 42 -13.16 -1.68 11.94
C HIS A 42 -11.71 -1.19 12.08
N ARG A 43 -11.04 -0.97 10.96
CA ARG A 43 -9.65 -0.48 10.97
C ARG A 43 -9.58 0.91 11.58
N ALA A 44 -8.80 1.07 12.66
CA ALA A 44 -8.74 2.30 13.44
C ALA A 44 -8.27 3.51 12.61
N HIS A 45 -7.31 3.32 11.70
CA HIS A 45 -6.85 4.40 10.83
C HIS A 45 -7.93 4.87 9.84
N ARG A 46 -8.75 3.96 9.29
CA ARG A 46 -9.87 4.35 8.42
C ARG A 46 -10.87 5.19 9.20
N ARG A 47 -11.15 4.79 10.44
CA ARG A 47 -12.00 5.56 11.33
C ARG A 47 -11.42 6.94 11.62
N ALA A 48 -10.11 7.04 11.86
CA ALA A 48 -9.45 8.33 12.09
C ALA A 48 -9.59 9.27 10.89
N TYR A 49 -9.40 8.74 9.68
CA TYR A 49 -9.60 9.48 8.42
C TYR A 49 -11.04 9.99 8.31
N GLU A 50 -12.02 9.10 8.54
CA GLU A 50 -13.44 9.47 8.47
C GLU A 50 -13.87 10.53 9.48
N LEU A 51 -13.28 10.51 10.67
CA LEU A 51 -13.58 11.47 11.73
C LEU A 51 -13.00 12.86 11.46
N ALA A 52 -11.81 12.94 10.86
CA ALA A 52 -11.09 14.19 10.69
C ALA A 52 -11.24 14.82 9.29
N ILE A 53 -11.38 13.99 8.26
CA ILE A 53 -11.37 14.41 6.86
C ILE A 53 -12.74 14.16 6.21
N GLY A 54 -13.32 12.99 6.45
CA GLY A 54 -14.65 12.63 5.95
C GLY A 54 -14.69 11.26 5.25
N PRO A 55 -15.81 10.93 4.58
CA PRO A 55 -16.04 9.60 4.03
C PRO A 55 -14.93 9.20 3.05
N ILE A 56 -14.48 7.95 3.15
CA ILE A 56 -13.49 7.39 2.23
C ILE A 56 -14.16 7.22 0.87
N PRO A 57 -13.63 7.83 -0.21
CA PRO A 57 -14.25 7.71 -1.52
C PRO A 57 -14.36 6.25 -1.99
N PRO A 58 -15.40 5.89 -2.76
CA PRO A 58 -15.55 4.55 -3.31
C PRO A 58 -14.30 4.11 -4.09
N GLY A 59 -13.88 2.86 -3.90
CA GLY A 59 -12.69 2.30 -4.56
C GLY A 59 -11.34 2.77 -3.99
N MET A 60 -11.32 3.65 -2.98
CA MET A 60 -10.09 4.09 -2.34
C MET A 60 -9.73 3.30 -1.08
N VAL A 61 -8.43 3.22 -0.84
CA VAL A 61 -7.83 2.70 0.38
C VAL A 61 -7.11 3.83 1.12
N ILE A 62 -6.87 3.63 2.42
CA ILE A 62 -6.12 4.59 3.23
C ILE A 62 -4.67 4.13 3.32
N ASP A 63 -3.78 5.01 2.92
CA ASP A 63 -2.34 4.85 2.93
C ASP A 63 -1.72 5.60 4.11
N HIS A 64 -0.78 4.94 4.79
CA HIS A 64 0.01 5.51 5.88
C HIS A 64 1.29 6.13 5.31
N LEU A 65 1.33 7.45 5.20
CA LEU A 65 2.52 8.17 4.72
C LEU A 65 3.76 7.85 5.59
N CYS A 66 3.55 7.60 6.89
CA CYS A 66 4.60 7.23 7.84
C CYS A 66 4.98 5.73 7.86
N GLU A 67 4.31 4.88 7.08
CA GLU A 67 4.48 3.41 7.06
C GLU A 67 4.25 2.67 8.41
N VAL A 68 3.70 3.35 9.43
CA VAL A 68 3.36 2.75 10.73
C VAL A 68 1.90 2.33 10.75
N ARG A 69 1.61 1.03 10.65
CA ARG A 69 0.23 0.48 10.52
C ARG A 69 -0.71 0.78 11.69
N VAL A 70 -0.17 0.97 12.89
CA VAL A 70 -0.93 1.33 14.11
C VAL A 70 -1.09 2.84 14.29
N CYS A 71 -0.52 3.66 13.39
CA CYS A 71 -0.72 5.11 13.43
C CYS A 71 -2.16 5.45 13.02
N VAL A 72 -2.78 6.37 13.77
CA VAL A 72 -4.11 6.91 13.49
C VAL A 72 -4.12 8.44 13.35
N ASN A 73 -2.96 9.08 13.22
CA ASN A 73 -2.89 10.52 13.00
C ASN A 73 -3.42 10.86 11.61
N PRO A 74 -4.51 11.65 11.47
CA PRO A 74 -5.07 12.02 10.17
C PRO A 74 -4.07 12.69 9.22
N LEU A 75 -3.09 13.44 9.73
CA LEU A 75 -2.05 14.08 8.92
C LEU A 75 -1.09 13.06 8.26
N HIS A 76 -1.07 11.82 8.76
CA HIS A 76 -0.29 10.72 8.20
C HIS A 76 -1.12 9.79 7.31
N LEU A 77 -2.38 10.13 7.04
CA LEU A 77 -3.30 9.30 6.27
C LEU A 77 -3.70 10.00 4.98
N ARG A 78 -3.77 9.21 3.90
CA ARG A 78 -4.21 9.69 2.59
C ARG A 78 -5.11 8.65 1.92
N ALA A 79 -6.22 9.10 1.34
CA ALA A 79 -7.01 8.26 0.44
C ALA A 79 -6.29 8.14 -0.91
N THR A 80 -6.12 6.91 -1.40
CA THR A 80 -5.39 6.61 -2.63
C THR A 80 -5.97 5.37 -3.29
N THR A 81 -5.62 5.11 -4.54
CA THR A 81 -5.96 3.84 -5.18
C THR A 81 -5.13 2.70 -4.61
N GLN A 82 -5.67 1.47 -4.66
CA GLN A 82 -4.92 0.28 -4.26
C GLN A 82 -3.59 0.14 -5.04
N ARG A 83 -3.60 0.52 -6.33
CA ARG A 83 -2.40 0.46 -7.19
C ARG A 83 -1.31 1.39 -6.70
N GLU A 84 -1.64 2.65 -6.42
CA GLU A 84 -0.69 3.64 -5.91
C GLU A 84 -0.14 3.23 -4.54
N ASN A 85 -1.00 2.80 -3.62
CA ASN A 85 -0.59 2.33 -2.29
C ASN A 85 0.45 1.20 -2.38
N VAL A 86 0.17 0.19 -3.22
CA VAL A 86 1.07 -0.95 -3.40
C VAL A 86 2.38 -0.52 -4.08
N LEU A 87 2.33 0.34 -5.09
CA LEU A 87 3.53 0.81 -5.80
C LEU A 87 4.39 1.76 -4.95
N ARG A 88 3.83 2.46 -3.96
CA ARG A 88 4.60 3.35 -3.08
C ARG A 88 5.51 2.57 -2.13
N SER A 89 5.02 1.44 -1.59
CA SER A 89 5.79 0.68 -0.61
C SER A 89 6.89 -0.14 -1.28
N VAL A 90 8.14 0.10 -0.87
CA VAL A 90 9.34 -0.60 -1.35
C VAL A 90 9.37 -2.10 -1.02
N LYS A 91 8.47 -2.54 -0.12
CA LYS A 91 8.39 -3.91 0.36
C LYS A 91 7.47 -4.79 -0.48
N THR A 92 6.73 -4.22 -1.42
CA THR A 92 5.74 -4.97 -2.20
C THR A 92 6.36 -5.58 -3.44
N MET A 93 5.90 -6.77 -3.81
CA MET A 93 6.35 -7.44 -5.04
C MET A 93 6.15 -6.58 -6.29
N PRO A 94 5.05 -5.80 -6.46
CA PRO A 94 4.92 -4.91 -7.60
C PRO A 94 5.98 -3.79 -7.64
N ASN A 95 6.31 -3.16 -6.50
CA ASN A 95 7.39 -2.17 -6.45
C ASN A 95 8.75 -2.82 -6.77
N ILE A 96 9.08 -3.92 -6.11
CA ILE A 96 10.32 -4.67 -6.32
C ILE A 96 10.47 -5.08 -7.79
N ASN A 97 9.39 -5.61 -8.41
CA ASN A 97 9.40 -6.01 -9.81
C ASN A 97 9.47 -4.83 -10.78
N ALA A 98 8.90 -3.67 -10.41
CA ALA A 98 9.00 -2.44 -11.20
C ALA A 98 10.42 -1.86 -11.15
N ALA A 99 11.10 -1.95 -10.01
CA ALA A 99 12.46 -1.46 -9.79
C ALA A 99 13.54 -2.27 -10.53
N LYS A 100 13.28 -3.54 -10.86
CA LYS A 100 14.22 -4.39 -11.61
C LYS A 100 14.62 -3.75 -12.95
N THR A 101 15.93 -3.58 -13.15
CA THR A 101 16.52 -3.02 -14.37
C THR A 101 16.83 -4.07 -15.43
N HIS A 102 16.96 -5.34 -15.04
CA HIS A 102 17.30 -6.46 -15.93
C HIS A 102 16.36 -7.65 -15.74
N CYS A 103 16.18 -8.45 -16.79
CA CYS A 103 15.45 -9.72 -16.71
C CYS A 103 16.30 -10.80 -16.00
N PRO A 104 15.72 -11.96 -15.65
CA PRO A 104 16.47 -13.07 -15.04
C PRO A 104 17.64 -13.59 -15.88
N ALA A 105 17.61 -13.40 -17.20
CA ALA A 105 18.69 -13.75 -18.13
C ALA A 105 19.71 -12.60 -18.34
N GLY A 106 19.58 -11.48 -17.63
CA GLY A 106 20.54 -10.38 -17.68
C GLY A 106 20.31 -9.32 -18.77
N HIS A 107 19.25 -9.40 -19.58
CA HIS A 107 18.95 -8.34 -20.55
C HIS A 107 18.32 -7.12 -19.90
N ALA A 108 18.75 -5.92 -20.30
CA ALA A 108 18.23 -4.66 -19.78
C ALA A 108 16.74 -4.45 -20.17
N TYR A 109 15.93 -3.96 -19.24
CA TYR A 109 14.56 -3.54 -19.47
C TYR A 109 14.50 -2.10 -20.00
N THR A 110 14.88 -1.92 -21.25
CA THR A 110 14.70 -0.65 -21.99
C THR A 110 13.31 -0.59 -22.65
N ALA A 111 12.87 0.57 -23.13
CA ALA A 111 11.62 0.69 -23.89
C ALA A 111 11.61 -0.22 -25.12
N ALA A 112 12.75 -0.36 -25.81
CA ALA A 112 12.90 -1.22 -26.98
C ALA A 112 12.91 -2.71 -26.64
N ASN A 113 13.40 -3.12 -25.46
CA ASN A 113 13.54 -4.52 -25.06
C ASN A 113 12.43 -5.02 -24.12
N THR A 114 11.51 -4.14 -23.70
CA THR A 114 10.42 -4.47 -22.79
C THR A 114 9.09 -4.52 -23.54
N TYR A 115 8.39 -5.65 -23.43
CA TYR A 115 6.99 -5.75 -23.84
C TYR A 115 6.10 -5.75 -22.60
N ARG A 116 5.16 -4.81 -22.50
CA ARG A 116 4.18 -4.75 -21.39
C ARG A 116 2.89 -5.42 -21.85
N ARG A 117 2.43 -6.44 -21.12
CA ARG A 117 1.22 -7.18 -21.51
C ARG A 117 -0.04 -6.39 -21.13
N PRO A 118 -1.14 -6.47 -21.89
CA PRO A 118 -2.39 -5.78 -21.57
C PRO A 118 -2.96 -6.13 -20.18
N ARG A 119 -2.78 -7.38 -19.74
CA ARG A 119 -3.23 -7.87 -18.42
C ARG A 119 -2.18 -7.69 -17.30
N GLY A 120 -1.12 -6.92 -17.56
CA GLY A 120 -0.03 -6.68 -16.62
C GLY A 120 1.16 -7.62 -16.76
N GLY A 121 2.25 -7.28 -16.08
CA GLY A 121 3.55 -7.93 -16.26
C GLY A 121 4.33 -7.41 -17.46
N ARG A 122 5.55 -7.92 -17.63
CA ARG A 122 6.43 -7.57 -18.74
C ARG A 122 7.23 -8.78 -19.21
N ASP A 123 7.54 -8.78 -20.50
CA ASP A 123 8.42 -9.75 -21.14
C ASP A 123 9.68 -9.09 -21.65
N CYS A 124 10.78 -9.84 -21.59
CA CYS A 124 12.02 -9.48 -22.28
C CYS A 124 11.93 -9.92 -23.75
N ARG A 125 12.02 -8.95 -24.66
CA ARG A 125 12.01 -9.22 -26.10
C ARG A 125 13.27 -9.96 -26.56
N ALA A 126 14.43 -9.71 -25.94
CA ALA A 126 15.66 -10.46 -26.19
C ALA A 126 15.51 -11.94 -25.83
N CYS A 127 15.06 -12.27 -24.61
CA CYS A 127 14.76 -13.66 -24.23
C CYS A 127 13.83 -14.37 -25.23
N ARG A 128 12.79 -13.66 -25.70
CA ARG A 128 11.85 -14.25 -26.66
C ARG A 128 12.52 -14.53 -28.02
N ARG A 129 13.42 -13.65 -28.48
CA ARG A 129 14.20 -13.85 -29.71
C ARG A 129 15.15 -15.04 -29.59
N GLU A 130 15.87 -15.14 -28.48
CA GLU A 130 16.78 -16.26 -28.20
C GLU A 130 16.04 -17.60 -28.18
N LEU A 131 14.90 -17.67 -27.49
CA LEU A 131 14.08 -18.88 -27.44
C LEU A 131 13.59 -19.32 -28.84
N VAL A 132 13.19 -18.37 -29.68
CA VAL A 132 12.76 -18.67 -31.06
C VAL A 132 13.93 -19.15 -31.91
N ALA A 133 15.12 -18.55 -31.76
CA ALA A 133 16.32 -18.97 -32.47
C ALA A 133 16.72 -20.40 -32.10
N LEU A 134 16.73 -20.73 -30.81
CA LEU A 134 17.03 -22.09 -30.32
C LEU A 134 16.07 -23.13 -30.89
N ARG A 135 14.77 -22.83 -30.92
CA ARG A 135 13.74 -23.74 -31.46
C ARG A 135 13.84 -23.98 -32.97
N ARG A 136 14.46 -23.06 -33.72
CA ARG A 136 14.67 -23.21 -35.16
C ARG A 136 15.93 -24.01 -35.50
N ALA A 137 16.84 -24.13 -34.53
CA ALA A 137 18.10 -24.86 -34.67
C ALA A 137 18.01 -26.32 -34.20
N ALA A 138 16.85 -26.75 -33.68
CA ALA A 138 16.54 -28.11 -33.26
C ALA A 138 15.56 -28.75 -34.23
#